data_AF-A0A8S3ZPJ1-F1
#
_entry.id   AF-A0A8S3ZPJ1-F1
#
_cell.length_a   1.000
_cell.length_b   1.000
_cell.length_c   1.000
_cell.angle_alpha   90.00
_cell.angle_beta   90.00
_cell.angle_gamma   90.00
#
_symmetry.space_group_name_H-M   'P 1'
#
loop_
_entity.id
_entity.type
_entity.pdbx_description
1 polymer ?
#
loop_
_entity_poly.entity_id
_entity_poly.type
_entity_poly.pdbx_seq_one_letter_code
_entity_poly.pdbx_strand_id
1 'polypeptide(L)'
;NDFSNLVAEEYLKFFDFHGDTLDQALRKFLLRFSLYGETQERERVLAHFSHRFMECNEGSFNSEDACHTLTCAIMLLNSDLHSPNVGRRMTCQEFIDNLADLNDGEDFSKEVLKAIYQSIKNEPLEWAVDEASPEKEGSQLVDQSGQRQMTIPSSLGSNPFLEIPDPNKTTEYKKGYVMRKCCVDSDRRKTPFGKRGWKMMYAVLRDMILYQYKDEHQLKRGHFVESAHNAIRIHHALATKATDYTKKQHVFRLQTADGAEFLFQTGDSKELQEWIDTINLVAASLSAPVLPGAVGSRTKFQRQLLPSSHTRLNLKEQLQSHEMKVKELEQELLSHRATAPEKGTKSSIIQEYLDKENYLEFEIKRFKTYFYLLQSKLMSLPVLEPSLVETTIGEYEEMGAVPTMGVPHQTTVVVNVGQLAPSARTVQRSLSDRYSYRAAIYQTDC
;
A
#
# COMPACT_ATOMS: atom_id res chain seq x y z
N ASN A 1 4.22 -7.29 22.77
CA ASN A 1 3.46 -7.36 24.03
C ASN A 1 3.68 -8.76 24.55
N ASP A 2 4.04 -8.92 25.82
CA ASP A 2 4.45 -10.19 26.43
C ASP A 2 3.40 -11.29 26.22
N PHE A 3 2.11 -10.92 26.26
CA PHE A 3 1.03 -11.85 25.95
C PHE A 3 1.11 -12.41 24.52
N SER A 4 1.40 -11.57 23.52
CA SER A 4 1.51 -12.00 22.12
C SER A 4 2.71 -12.91 21.90
N ASN A 5 3.84 -12.65 22.58
CA ASN A 5 5.02 -13.49 22.49
C ASN A 5 4.75 -14.89 23.07
N LEU A 6 4.13 -14.95 24.25
CA LEU A 6 3.75 -16.22 24.90
C LEU A 6 2.78 -17.04 24.03
N VAL A 7 1.78 -16.37 23.43
CA VAL A 7 0.84 -17.05 22.52
C VAL A 7 1.55 -17.58 21.27
N ALA A 8 2.49 -16.84 20.69
CA ALA A 8 3.25 -17.30 19.53
C ALA A 8 4.15 -18.50 19.87
N GLU A 9 4.83 -18.47 21.01
CA GLU A 9 5.64 -19.57 21.51
C GLU A 9 4.80 -20.83 21.75
N GLU A 10 3.68 -20.72 22.45
CA GLU A 10 2.77 -21.85 22.68
C GLU A 10 2.14 -22.37 21.38
N TYR A 11 1.80 -21.48 20.45
CA TYR A 11 1.27 -21.88 19.14
C TYR A 11 2.30 -22.68 18.33
N LEU A 12 3.57 -22.29 18.38
CA LEU A 12 4.63 -22.96 17.63
C LEU A 12 4.96 -24.35 18.17
N LYS A 13 4.64 -24.64 19.44
CA LYS A 13 4.76 -26.00 20.00
C LYS A 13 3.86 -27.03 19.33
N PHE A 14 2.78 -26.60 18.65
CA PHE A 14 1.93 -27.50 17.85
C PHE A 14 2.60 -27.96 16.55
N PHE A 15 3.71 -27.34 16.15
CA PHE A 15 4.51 -27.78 15.02
C PHE A 15 5.60 -28.74 15.48
N ASP A 16 5.64 -29.90 14.82
CA ASP A 16 6.71 -30.89 14.96
C ASP A 16 7.66 -30.77 13.76
N PHE A 17 8.87 -30.29 14.03
CA PHE A 17 9.93 -30.11 13.04
C PHE A 17 11.07 -31.12 13.18
N HIS A 18 10.94 -32.14 14.04
CA HIS A 18 12.04 -33.08 14.29
C HIS A 18 12.41 -33.84 13.01
N GLY A 19 13.68 -33.73 12.62
CA GLY A 19 14.23 -34.42 11.45
C GLY A 19 13.87 -33.79 10.10
N ASP A 20 13.14 -32.66 10.10
CA ASP A 20 12.91 -31.87 8.89
C ASP A 20 14.15 -31.01 8.58
N THR A 21 14.41 -30.80 7.29
CA THR A 21 15.33 -29.72 6.89
C THR A 21 14.68 -28.36 7.08
N LEU A 22 15.48 -27.30 7.23
CA LEU A 22 14.98 -25.95 7.51
C LEU A 22 13.92 -25.48 6.50
N ASP A 23 14.10 -25.76 5.21
CA ASP A 23 13.14 -25.43 4.16
C ASP A 23 11.84 -26.24 4.27
N GLN A 24 11.90 -27.51 4.67
CA GLN A 24 10.71 -28.36 4.86
C GLN A 24 9.89 -27.89 6.07
N ALA A 25 10.56 -27.62 7.19
CA ALA A 25 9.93 -27.06 8.38
C ALA A 25 9.27 -25.71 8.07
N LEU A 26 9.97 -24.85 7.31
CA LEU A 26 9.45 -23.55 6.90
C LEU A 26 8.19 -23.69 6.02
N ARG A 27 8.17 -24.62 5.07
CA ARG A 27 6.95 -24.90 4.27
C ARG A 27 5.79 -25.36 5.14
N LYS A 28 6.02 -26.30 6.07
CA LYS A 28 4.98 -26.79 7.00
C LYS A 28 4.41 -25.66 7.83
N PHE A 29 5.28 -24.77 8.31
CA PHE A 29 4.90 -23.58 9.07
C PHE A 29 4.03 -22.64 8.22
N LEU A 30 4.52 -22.24 7.04
CA LEU A 30 3.85 -21.29 6.16
C LEU A 30 2.50 -21.81 5.65
N LEU A 31 2.34 -23.12 5.44
CA LEU A 31 1.07 -23.73 5.04
C LEU A 31 -0.05 -23.52 6.07
N ARG A 32 0.29 -23.24 7.34
CA ARG A 32 -0.67 -22.99 8.43
C ARG A 32 -0.66 -21.55 8.92
N PHE A 33 0.35 -20.77 8.54
CA PHE A 33 0.54 -19.42 9.03
C PHE A 33 0.74 -18.44 7.87
N SER A 34 -0.18 -17.49 7.73
CA SER A 34 -0.08 -16.42 6.74
C SER A 34 0.77 -15.27 7.28
N LEU A 35 1.92 -15.02 6.65
CA LEU A 35 2.79 -13.91 7.01
C LEU A 35 2.27 -12.57 6.45
N TYR A 36 1.28 -11.98 7.11
CA TYR A 36 0.83 -10.61 6.83
C TYR A 36 1.60 -9.57 7.66
N GLY A 37 1.49 -8.29 7.29
CA GLY A 37 2.11 -7.18 8.04
C GLY A 37 3.39 -6.60 7.43
N GLU A 38 3.98 -5.63 8.14
CA GLU A 38 5.25 -4.98 7.77
C GLU A 38 6.45 -5.93 7.93
N THR A 39 7.60 -5.60 7.33
CA THR A 39 8.82 -6.42 7.41
C THR A 39 9.17 -6.81 8.85
N GLN A 40 9.09 -5.86 9.79
CA GLN A 40 9.38 -6.09 11.22
C GLN A 40 8.36 -7.00 11.91
N GLU A 41 7.12 -7.07 11.43
CA GLU A 41 6.11 -7.98 12.00
C GLU A 41 6.35 -9.41 11.53
N ARG A 42 6.66 -9.57 10.24
CA ARG A 42 7.01 -10.88 9.67
C ARG A 42 8.28 -11.44 10.28
N GLU A 43 9.29 -10.60 10.44
CA GLU A 43 10.56 -10.96 11.08
C GLU A 43 10.34 -11.48 12.50
N ARG A 44 9.51 -10.80 13.31
CA ARG A 44 9.16 -11.28 14.66
C ARG A 44 8.47 -12.64 14.66
N VAL A 45 7.59 -12.91 13.70
CA VAL A 45 6.97 -14.24 13.57
C VAL A 45 8.02 -15.29 13.17
N LEU A 46 8.89 -14.96 12.22
CA LEU A 46 9.96 -15.86 11.78
C LEU A 46 10.99 -16.12 12.88
N ALA A 47 11.19 -15.20 13.82
CA ALA A 47 12.04 -15.44 14.99
C ALA A 47 11.48 -16.57 15.86
N HIS A 48 10.17 -16.57 16.14
CA HIS A 48 9.55 -17.68 16.87
C HIS A 48 9.65 -19.01 16.11
N PHE A 49 9.55 -19.00 14.78
CA PHE A 49 9.82 -20.18 13.95
C PHE A 49 11.25 -20.70 14.10
N SER A 50 12.25 -19.80 14.04
CA SER A 50 13.66 -20.17 14.20
C SER A 50 13.94 -20.79 15.57
N HIS A 51 13.41 -20.17 16.63
CA HIS A 51 13.49 -20.71 17.99
C HIS A 51 12.95 -22.14 18.04
N ARG A 52 11.73 -22.33 17.53
CA ARG A 52 11.07 -23.64 17.54
C ARG A 52 11.82 -24.68 16.70
N PHE A 53 12.36 -24.29 15.55
CA PHE A 53 13.16 -25.18 14.71
C PHE A 53 14.41 -25.67 15.44
N MET A 54 15.09 -24.78 16.15
CA MET A 54 16.28 -25.09 16.95
C MET A 54 15.95 -26.01 18.13
N GLU A 55 14.82 -25.81 18.81
CA GLU A 55 14.34 -26.72 19.87
C GLU A 55 14.12 -28.15 19.34
N CYS A 56 13.56 -28.30 18.13
CA CYS A 56 13.30 -29.61 17.54
C CYS A 56 14.54 -30.26 16.91
N ASN A 57 15.56 -29.47 16.56
CA ASN A 57 16.72 -29.92 15.80
C ASN A 57 18.02 -29.39 16.41
N GLU A 58 18.22 -29.67 17.71
CA GLU A 58 19.40 -29.24 18.45
C GLU A 58 20.71 -29.61 17.72
N GLY A 59 21.62 -28.65 17.60
CA GLY A 59 22.92 -28.83 16.94
C GLY A 59 22.90 -28.71 15.41
N SER A 60 21.76 -28.35 14.79
CA SER A 60 21.69 -28.12 13.33
C SER A 60 22.38 -26.83 12.88
N PHE A 61 22.39 -25.80 13.73
CA PHE A 61 23.04 -24.51 13.50
C PHE A 61 23.77 -24.05 14.77
N ASN A 62 24.71 -23.10 14.63
CA ASN A 62 25.54 -22.64 15.76
C ASN A 62 24.73 -21.83 16.79
N SER A 63 23.72 -21.09 16.34
CA SER A 63 22.83 -20.29 17.17
C SER A 63 21.45 -20.14 16.56
N GLU A 64 20.51 -19.67 17.39
CA GLU A 64 19.19 -19.25 16.93
C GLU A 64 19.28 -18.10 15.91
N ASP A 65 20.20 -17.15 16.12
CA ASP A 65 20.42 -16.02 15.22
C ASP A 65 20.92 -16.48 13.85
N ALA A 66 21.79 -17.49 13.79
CA ALA A 66 22.23 -18.11 12.54
C ALA A 66 21.07 -18.81 11.82
N CYS A 67 20.25 -19.56 12.55
CA CYS A 67 19.06 -20.21 12.01
C CYS A 67 18.06 -19.18 11.47
N HIS A 68 17.86 -18.07 12.19
CA HIS A 68 16.98 -16.98 11.78
C HIS A 68 17.51 -16.24 10.55
N THR A 69 18.81 -15.96 10.52
CA THR A 69 19.49 -15.36 9.37
C THR A 69 19.30 -16.20 8.11
N LEU A 70 19.49 -17.52 8.22
CA LEU A 70 19.28 -18.43 7.09
C LEU A 70 17.81 -18.51 6.68
N THR A 71 16.88 -18.50 7.63
CA THR A 71 15.43 -18.47 7.35
C THR A 71 15.04 -17.22 6.58
N CYS A 72 15.51 -16.04 7.00
CA CYS A 72 15.31 -14.78 6.29
C CYS A 72 15.93 -14.80 4.89
N ALA A 73 17.11 -15.41 4.74
CA ALA A 73 17.75 -15.57 3.44
C ALA A 73 16.96 -16.49 2.50
N ILE A 74 16.35 -17.57 3.02
CA ILE A 74 15.46 -18.45 2.25
C ILE A 74 14.23 -17.69 1.75
N MET A 75 13.63 -16.84 2.58
CA MET A 75 12.48 -16.00 2.18
C MET A 75 12.84 -15.01 1.06
N LEU A 76 14.04 -14.41 1.14
CA LEU A 76 14.56 -13.53 0.09
C LEU A 76 14.91 -14.30 -1.18
N LEU A 77 15.50 -15.49 -1.07
CA LEU A 77 15.81 -16.36 -2.20
C LEU A 77 14.55 -16.81 -2.94
N ASN A 78 13.50 -17.19 -2.22
CA ASN A 78 12.21 -17.56 -2.82
C ASN A 78 11.65 -16.40 -3.65
N SER A 79 11.72 -15.18 -3.09
CA SER A 79 11.33 -13.97 -3.81
C SER A 79 12.21 -13.74 -5.04
N ASP A 80 13.52 -13.94 -4.94
CA ASP A 80 14.45 -13.73 -6.05
C ASP A 80 14.25 -14.74 -7.21
N LEU A 81 14.07 -16.01 -6.89
CA LEU A 81 13.97 -17.08 -7.89
C LEU A 81 12.61 -17.12 -8.61
N HIS A 82 11.53 -16.80 -7.88
CA HIS A 82 10.16 -17.00 -8.37
C HIS A 82 9.39 -15.71 -8.61
N SER A 83 9.87 -14.55 -8.16
CA SER A 83 9.20 -13.29 -8.50
C SER A 83 9.38 -12.97 -9.98
N PRO A 84 8.30 -12.58 -10.68
CA PRO A 84 8.37 -12.22 -12.11
C PRO A 84 9.16 -10.93 -12.38
N ASN A 85 9.53 -10.16 -11.35
CA ASN A 85 10.18 -8.85 -11.44
C ASN A 85 11.72 -8.87 -11.32
N VAL A 86 12.35 -10.05 -11.29
CA VAL A 86 13.80 -10.18 -11.08
C VAL A 86 14.51 -10.35 -12.43
N GLY A 87 15.21 -9.29 -12.86
CA GLY A 87 15.92 -9.28 -14.16
C GLY A 87 17.10 -10.26 -14.22
N ARG A 88 17.81 -10.45 -13.10
CA ARG A 88 18.87 -11.46 -12.96
C ARG A 88 18.66 -12.19 -11.65
N ARG A 89 18.37 -13.49 -11.75
CA ARG A 89 18.20 -14.38 -10.60
C ARG A 89 19.56 -14.73 -9.99
N MET A 90 19.60 -14.79 -8.68
CA MET A 90 20.73 -15.22 -7.87
C MET A 90 21.10 -16.65 -8.22
N THR A 91 22.37 -16.85 -8.53
CA THR A 91 22.92 -18.19 -8.76
C THR A 91 23.15 -18.90 -7.42
N CYS A 92 23.25 -20.23 -7.46
CA CYS A 92 23.57 -21.02 -6.26
C CYS A 92 24.89 -20.59 -5.61
N GLN A 93 25.89 -20.19 -6.41
CA GLN A 93 27.17 -19.70 -5.90
C GLN A 93 27.02 -18.36 -5.20
N GLU A 94 26.26 -17.43 -5.80
CA GLU A 94 25.97 -16.14 -5.18
C GLU A 94 25.18 -16.30 -3.88
N PHE A 95 24.26 -17.25 -3.79
CA PHE A 95 23.56 -17.56 -2.53
C PHE A 95 24.52 -18.01 -1.44
N ILE A 96 25.50 -18.85 -1.76
CA ILE A 96 26.53 -19.32 -0.82
C ILE A 96 27.45 -18.18 -0.40
N ASP A 97 27.98 -17.41 -1.36
CA ASP A 97 28.93 -16.33 -1.09
C ASP A 97 28.29 -15.22 -0.22
N ASN A 98 27.00 -14.97 -0.42
CA ASN A 98 26.25 -13.99 0.34
C ASN A 98 25.97 -14.40 1.80
N LEU A 99 26.05 -15.69 2.11
CA LEU A 99 25.85 -16.26 3.44
C LEU A 99 27.17 -16.55 4.18
N ALA A 100 28.30 -16.13 3.62
CA ALA A 100 29.61 -16.31 4.23
C ALA A 100 29.74 -15.55 5.56
N ASP A 101 30.33 -16.22 6.55
CA ASP A 101 30.48 -15.79 7.94
C ASP A 101 29.16 -15.43 8.68
N LEU A 102 28.01 -15.87 8.19
CA LEU A 102 26.70 -15.57 8.80
C LEU A 102 26.16 -16.66 9.73
N ASN A 103 26.97 -17.66 10.06
CA ASN A 103 26.68 -18.67 11.08
C ASN A 103 27.51 -18.38 12.34
N ASP A 104 27.21 -17.28 13.04
CA ASP A 104 27.99 -16.77 14.19
C ASP A 104 29.47 -16.49 13.88
N GLY A 105 29.74 -15.95 12.69
CA GLY A 105 31.09 -15.68 12.22
C GLY A 105 31.77 -16.87 11.54
N GLU A 106 31.08 -18.01 11.42
CA GLU A 106 31.47 -19.15 10.59
C GLU A 106 30.60 -19.27 9.33
N ASP A 107 30.99 -20.17 8.43
CA ASP A 107 30.22 -20.51 7.23
C ASP A 107 29.19 -21.61 7.50
N PHE A 108 28.01 -21.51 6.89
CA PHE A 108 27.10 -22.65 6.79
C PHE A 108 27.69 -23.74 5.89
N SER A 109 27.33 -25.01 6.13
CA SER A 109 27.71 -26.12 5.24
C SER A 109 27.26 -25.84 3.79
N LYS A 110 28.20 -25.91 2.85
CA LYS A 110 27.94 -25.68 1.42
C LYS A 110 26.95 -26.69 0.86
N GLU A 111 26.95 -27.92 1.38
CA GLU A 111 26.02 -28.98 1.02
C GLU A 111 24.59 -28.60 1.43
N VAL A 112 24.41 -28.08 2.64
CA VAL A 112 23.12 -27.60 3.16
C VAL A 112 22.60 -26.42 2.33
N LEU A 113 23.44 -25.41 2.08
CA LEU A 113 23.05 -24.25 1.28
C LEU A 113 22.68 -24.63 -0.16
N LYS A 114 23.41 -25.56 -0.78
CA LYS A 114 23.08 -26.09 -2.11
C LYS A 114 21.75 -26.84 -2.10
N ALA A 115 21.51 -27.69 -1.10
CA ALA A 115 20.26 -28.44 -0.97
C ALA A 115 19.06 -27.51 -0.84
N ILE A 116 19.15 -26.51 0.06
CA ILE A 116 18.13 -25.48 0.24
C ILE A 116 17.89 -24.70 -1.05
N TYR A 117 18.96 -24.25 -1.73
CA TYR A 117 18.82 -23.51 -2.98
C TYR A 117 18.08 -24.33 -4.05
N GLN A 118 18.42 -25.61 -4.22
CA GLN A 118 17.73 -26.46 -5.19
C GLN A 118 16.29 -26.75 -4.78
N SER A 119 16.02 -26.97 -3.49
CA SER A 119 14.66 -27.17 -2.96
C SER A 119 13.78 -25.96 -3.27
N ILE A 120 14.22 -24.76 -2.90
CA ILE A 120 13.47 -23.53 -3.18
C ILE A 120 13.34 -23.31 -4.68
N LYS A 121 14.39 -23.52 -5.48
CA LYS A 121 14.32 -23.36 -6.93
C LYS A 121 13.31 -24.28 -7.60
N ASN A 122 13.16 -25.51 -7.11
CA ASN A 122 12.27 -26.50 -7.68
C ASN A 122 10.82 -26.33 -7.22
N GLU A 123 10.62 -25.93 -5.96
CA GLU A 123 9.31 -25.78 -5.35
C GLU A 123 9.23 -24.43 -4.63
N PRO A 124 8.39 -23.48 -5.06
CA PRO A 124 8.25 -22.19 -4.38
C PRO A 124 7.62 -22.36 -3.00
N LEU A 125 7.91 -21.44 -2.07
CA LEU A 125 7.22 -21.39 -0.78
C LEU A 125 5.78 -20.94 -0.96
N GLU A 126 4.84 -21.73 -0.43
CA GLU A 126 3.41 -21.41 -0.37
C GLU A 126 3.01 -21.12 1.08
N TRP A 127 2.07 -20.20 1.29
CA TRP A 127 1.52 -19.87 2.60
C TRP A 127 0.01 -20.01 2.64
N ALA A 128 -0.56 -20.20 3.83
CA ALA A 128 -2.00 -20.29 4.03
C ALA A 128 -2.71 -19.05 3.45
N VAL A 129 -3.74 -19.25 2.64
CA VAL A 129 -4.74 -18.23 2.31
C VAL A 129 -5.86 -18.30 3.34
N ASP A 130 -6.27 -17.16 3.90
CA ASP A 130 -7.37 -17.10 4.86
C ASP A 130 -8.68 -17.52 4.16
N GLU A 131 -9.19 -18.71 4.51
CA GLU A 131 -10.50 -19.25 4.09
C GLU A 131 -11.69 -18.44 4.68
N ALA A 132 -11.45 -17.29 5.32
CA ALA A 132 -12.48 -16.37 5.81
C ALA A 132 -13.01 -15.38 4.74
N SER A 133 -12.73 -15.64 3.47
CA SER A 133 -13.37 -14.98 2.33
C SER A 133 -14.41 -15.95 1.75
N PRO A 134 -15.72 -15.66 1.78
CA PRO A 134 -16.74 -16.58 1.28
C PRO A 134 -16.78 -16.55 -0.25
N GLU A 135 -15.73 -17.04 -0.92
CA GLU A 135 -15.67 -17.14 -2.38
C GLU A 135 -14.97 -18.44 -2.85
N LYS A 136 -15.20 -19.58 -2.19
CA LYS A 136 -14.75 -20.88 -2.71
C LYS A 136 -15.70 -22.05 -2.44
N GLU A 137 -16.97 -21.89 -2.84
CA GLU A 137 -17.82 -23.05 -3.16
C GLU A 137 -18.39 -22.85 -4.56
N GLY A 138 -17.64 -23.25 -5.59
CA GLY A 138 -18.12 -23.09 -6.96
C GLY A 138 -17.10 -23.33 -8.05
N SER A 139 -16.28 -24.38 -7.98
CA SER A 139 -15.56 -24.86 -9.17
C SER A 139 -14.96 -26.26 -8.96
N GLN A 140 -15.82 -27.27 -8.90
CA GLN A 140 -15.49 -28.59 -9.43
C GLN A 140 -16.53 -28.95 -10.49
N LEU A 141 -16.33 -28.42 -11.69
CA LEU A 141 -16.80 -29.07 -12.91
C LEU A 141 -15.60 -29.15 -13.84
N VAL A 142 -15.14 -30.38 -14.03
CA VAL A 142 -14.12 -30.76 -15.01
C VAL A 142 -14.79 -30.66 -16.37
N ASP A 143 -14.39 -29.70 -17.21
CA ASP A 143 -14.76 -29.70 -18.62
C ASP A 143 -13.53 -30.03 -19.48
N GLN A 144 -13.72 -31.05 -20.32
CA GLN A 144 -12.75 -31.58 -21.26
C GLN A 144 -12.79 -30.73 -22.54
N SER A 145 -12.09 -29.61 -22.55
CA SER A 145 -11.67 -28.99 -23.81
C SER A 145 -10.35 -28.26 -23.62
N GLY A 146 -9.33 -28.66 -24.38
CA GLY A 146 -7.93 -28.29 -24.18
C GLY A 146 -7.59 -26.83 -24.49
N GLN A 147 -8.11 -25.88 -23.71
CA GLN A 147 -7.62 -24.51 -23.67
C GLN A 147 -6.76 -24.29 -22.42
N ARG A 148 -5.49 -23.96 -22.64
CA ARG A 148 -4.53 -23.53 -21.61
C ARG A 148 -5.12 -22.37 -20.80
N GLN A 149 -5.44 -22.61 -19.53
CA GLN A 149 -5.60 -21.53 -18.54
C GLN A 149 -4.23 -20.85 -18.37
N MET A 150 -4.17 -19.57 -18.73
CA MET A 150 -2.99 -18.73 -18.55
C MET A 150 -3.01 -18.13 -17.14
N THR A 151 -1.98 -18.44 -16.35
CA THR A 151 -1.75 -17.92 -15.01
C THR A 151 -1.55 -16.40 -15.02
N ILE A 152 -2.38 -15.67 -14.26
CA ILE A 152 -2.34 -14.22 -14.06
C ILE A 152 -1.16 -13.86 -13.12
N PRO A 153 -0.40 -12.76 -13.32
CA PRO A 153 0.62 -12.33 -12.37
C PRO A 153 -0.02 -11.95 -11.03
N SER A 154 0.53 -12.49 -9.94
CA SER A 154 -0.03 -12.40 -8.59
C SER A 154 0.13 -11.04 -7.90
N SER A 155 0.84 -10.05 -8.47
CA SER A 155 1.05 -8.78 -7.75
C SER A 155 1.24 -7.53 -8.62
N LEU A 156 0.68 -6.43 -8.11
CA LEU A 156 0.97 -5.05 -8.51
C LEU A 156 1.90 -4.40 -7.47
N GLY A 157 3.06 -3.88 -7.87
CA GLY A 157 4.01 -3.24 -6.95
C GLY A 157 4.78 -4.22 -6.04
N SER A 158 5.48 -3.70 -5.03
CA SER A 158 6.40 -4.46 -4.16
C SER A 158 5.72 -5.42 -3.18
N ASN A 159 4.39 -5.55 -3.21
CA ASN A 159 3.61 -6.35 -2.27
C ASN A 159 3.09 -7.64 -2.94
N PRO A 160 3.71 -8.81 -2.64
CA PRO A 160 3.32 -10.10 -3.21
C PRO A 160 2.02 -10.70 -2.64
N PHE A 161 1.33 -9.99 -1.73
CA PHE A 161 0.14 -10.46 -0.99
C PHE A 161 -1.18 -9.81 -1.42
N LEU A 162 -1.18 -9.00 -2.48
CA LEU A 162 -2.37 -8.31 -2.97
C LEU A 162 -2.66 -8.78 -4.38
N GLU A 163 -3.49 -9.83 -4.46
CA GLU A 163 -4.02 -10.36 -5.71
C GLU A 163 -4.67 -9.24 -6.50
N ILE A 164 -4.37 -9.19 -7.80
CA ILE A 164 -5.11 -8.34 -8.73
C ILE A 164 -6.45 -9.04 -8.95
N PRO A 165 -7.59 -8.47 -8.50
CA PRO A 165 -8.88 -9.09 -8.73
C PRO A 165 -9.07 -9.34 -10.22
N ASP A 166 -9.63 -10.51 -10.59
CA ASP A 166 -9.82 -10.87 -12.00
C ASP A 166 -10.53 -9.71 -12.71
N PRO A 167 -9.85 -9.03 -13.66
CA PRO A 167 -10.42 -7.85 -14.29
C PRO A 167 -11.74 -8.14 -15.00
N ASN A 168 -12.03 -9.40 -15.35
CA ASN A 168 -13.31 -9.81 -15.94
C ASN A 168 -14.48 -9.89 -14.94
N LYS A 169 -14.20 -9.86 -13.64
CA LYS A 169 -15.20 -9.86 -12.55
C LYS A 169 -15.32 -8.49 -11.84
N THR A 170 -14.39 -7.58 -12.09
CA THR A 170 -14.39 -6.23 -11.50
C THR A 170 -15.35 -5.25 -12.19
N THR A 171 -15.87 -4.27 -11.46
CA THR A 171 -16.75 -3.23 -12.03
C THR A 171 -15.93 -2.18 -12.76
N GLU A 172 -16.26 -1.91 -14.03
CA GLU A 172 -15.63 -0.84 -14.82
C GLU A 172 -16.32 0.51 -14.56
N TYR A 173 -15.55 1.51 -14.14
CA TYR A 173 -16.07 2.85 -13.79
C TYR A 173 -15.82 3.89 -14.89
N LYS A 174 -14.66 3.83 -15.55
CA LYS A 174 -14.31 4.75 -16.64
C LYS A 174 -13.17 4.19 -17.49
N LYS A 175 -13.17 4.51 -18.78
CA LYS A 175 -12.05 4.25 -19.68
C LYS A 175 -11.83 5.38 -20.68
N GLY A 176 -10.62 5.49 -21.19
CA GLY A 176 -10.29 6.47 -22.22
C GLY A 176 -8.79 6.65 -22.42
N TYR A 177 -8.44 7.36 -23.49
CA TYR A 177 -7.06 7.72 -23.75
C TYR A 177 -6.61 8.87 -22.85
N VAL A 178 -5.46 8.71 -22.21
CA VAL A 178 -4.83 9.73 -21.38
C VAL A 178 -3.33 9.75 -21.63
N MET A 179 -2.75 10.94 -21.56
CA MET A 179 -1.31 11.09 -21.53
C MET A 179 -0.85 11.04 -20.08
N ARG A 180 0.03 10.11 -19.72
CA ARG A 180 0.55 9.93 -18.36
C ARG A 180 2.00 10.36 -18.24
N LYS A 181 2.35 10.99 -17.13
CA LYS A 181 3.72 11.21 -16.67
C LYS A 181 3.88 10.77 -15.22
N CYS A 182 4.89 9.94 -14.95
CA CYS A 182 5.27 9.55 -13.58
C CYS A 182 6.25 10.59 -13.02
N CYS A 183 5.89 11.21 -11.89
CA CYS A 183 6.67 12.27 -11.25
C CYS A 183 7.44 11.75 -10.03
N VAL A 184 6.78 10.91 -9.23
CA VAL A 184 7.31 10.31 -8.00
C VAL A 184 6.93 8.83 -8.00
N ASP A 185 7.90 7.97 -7.74
CA ASP A 185 7.68 6.52 -7.63
C ASP A 185 7.10 6.17 -6.25
N SER A 186 6.59 4.95 -6.05
CA SER A 186 5.99 4.48 -4.79
C SER A 186 6.88 4.64 -3.56
N ASP A 187 8.21 4.65 -3.73
CA ASP A 187 9.19 4.90 -2.65
C ASP A 187 9.36 6.40 -2.31
N ARG A 188 8.48 7.27 -2.82
CA ARG A 188 8.53 8.74 -2.71
C ARG A 188 9.78 9.39 -3.31
N ARG A 189 10.53 8.63 -4.11
CA ARG A 189 11.69 9.12 -4.86
C ARG A 189 11.23 9.72 -6.17
N LYS A 190 11.86 10.83 -6.58
CA LYS A 190 11.59 11.44 -7.89
C LYS A 190 11.92 10.45 -8.99
N THR A 191 10.97 10.21 -9.89
CA THR A 191 11.18 9.31 -11.03
C THR A 191 12.35 9.83 -11.89
N PRO A 192 13.33 8.98 -12.26
CA PRO A 192 14.50 9.39 -13.03
C PRO A 192 14.14 10.13 -14.33
N PHE A 193 14.97 11.10 -14.73
CA PHE A 193 14.70 11.99 -15.87
C PHE A 193 14.37 11.24 -17.17
N GLY A 194 15.03 10.10 -17.45
CA GLY A 194 14.78 9.28 -18.64
C GLY A 194 13.47 8.47 -18.60
N LYS A 195 12.86 8.28 -17.42
CA LYS A 195 11.65 7.47 -17.23
C LYS A 195 10.37 8.30 -17.02
N ARG A 196 10.50 9.59 -16.68
CA ARG A 196 9.39 10.53 -16.44
C ARG A 196 8.77 11.18 -17.69
N GLY A 197 8.98 10.59 -18.87
CA GLY A 197 8.41 11.09 -20.12
C GLY A 197 6.87 10.98 -20.13
N TRP A 198 6.21 11.87 -20.86
CA TRP A 198 4.78 11.72 -21.15
C TRP A 198 4.57 10.56 -22.12
N LYS A 199 3.64 9.66 -21.80
CA LYS A 199 3.29 8.50 -22.63
C LYS A 199 1.78 8.45 -22.84
N MET A 200 1.35 8.23 -24.08
CA MET A 200 -0.06 7.95 -24.37
C MET A 200 -0.40 6.55 -23.87
N MET A 201 -1.48 6.43 -23.11
CA MET A 201 -1.96 5.16 -22.57
C MET A 201 -3.48 5.12 -22.73
N TYR A 202 -4.03 3.93 -22.92
CA TYR A 202 -5.45 3.70 -22.74
C TYR A 202 -5.68 3.28 -21.29
N ALA A 203 -6.34 4.13 -20.50
CA ALA A 203 -6.60 3.89 -19.10
C ALA A 203 -7.99 3.28 -18.89
N VAL A 204 -8.09 2.31 -17.98
CA VAL A 204 -9.36 1.67 -17.59
C VAL A 204 -9.38 1.56 -16.07
N LEU A 205 -10.31 2.26 -15.43
CA LEU A 205 -10.54 2.16 -14.00
C LEU A 205 -11.52 1.02 -13.72
N ARG A 206 -11.05 -0.04 -13.04
CA ARG A 206 -11.91 -1.10 -12.52
C ARG A 206 -11.65 -1.31 -11.04
N ASP A 207 -12.72 -1.25 -10.24
CA ASP A 207 -12.65 -1.18 -8.78
C ASP A 207 -11.55 -0.20 -8.34
N MET A 208 -10.67 -0.60 -7.41
CA MET A 208 -9.58 0.26 -6.94
C MET A 208 -8.29 0.18 -7.77
N ILE A 209 -8.36 -0.27 -9.03
CA ILE A 209 -7.19 -0.41 -9.90
C ILE A 209 -7.40 0.36 -11.21
N LEU A 210 -6.49 1.28 -11.49
CA LEU A 210 -6.39 1.99 -12.76
C LEU A 210 -5.41 1.25 -13.68
N TYR A 211 -5.95 0.40 -14.55
CA TYR A 211 -5.19 -0.33 -15.56
C TYR A 211 -4.77 0.59 -16.70
N GLN A 212 -3.60 0.32 -17.28
CA GLN A 212 -3.05 1.13 -18.35
C GLN A 212 -2.47 0.24 -19.45
N TYR A 213 -3.00 0.42 -20.65
CA TYR A 213 -2.65 -0.34 -21.84
C TYR A 213 -1.96 0.59 -22.84
N LYS A 214 -1.12 0.04 -23.73
CA LYS A 214 -0.55 0.86 -24.83
C LYS A 214 -1.64 1.28 -25.83
N ASP A 215 -2.66 0.44 -26.01
CA ASP A 215 -3.77 0.65 -26.95
C ASP A 215 -5.03 -0.14 -26.52
N GLU A 216 -6.18 0.19 -27.12
CA GLU A 216 -7.46 -0.50 -26.86
C GLU A 216 -7.46 -1.96 -27.35
N HIS A 217 -6.66 -2.30 -28.36
CA HIS A 217 -6.59 -3.66 -28.90
C HIS A 217 -5.90 -4.63 -27.94
N GLN A 218 -5.02 -4.15 -27.06
CA GLN A 218 -4.38 -4.92 -26.02
C GLN A 218 -5.38 -5.37 -24.95
N LEU A 219 -6.35 -4.51 -24.62
CA LEU A 219 -7.47 -4.87 -23.76
C LEU A 219 -8.34 -5.97 -24.39
N LYS A 220 -8.68 -5.83 -25.68
CA LYS A 220 -9.52 -6.80 -26.41
C LYS A 220 -8.89 -8.19 -26.58
N ARG A 221 -7.55 -8.27 -26.54
CA ARG A 221 -6.80 -9.54 -26.65
C ARG A 221 -6.62 -10.27 -25.31
N GLY A 222 -7.17 -9.76 -24.20
CA GLY A 222 -7.07 -10.41 -22.90
C GLY A 222 -5.65 -10.44 -22.31
N HIS A 223 -4.74 -9.58 -22.79
CA HIS A 223 -3.37 -9.44 -22.26
C HIS A 223 -3.34 -8.62 -20.96
N PHE A 224 -4.08 -9.08 -19.93
CA PHE A 224 -4.10 -8.46 -18.61
C PHE A 224 -2.73 -8.56 -17.90
N VAL A 225 -2.01 -9.65 -18.15
CA VAL A 225 -0.68 -9.98 -17.58
C VAL A 225 0.37 -8.89 -17.86
N GLU A 226 0.45 -8.40 -19.10
CA GLU A 226 1.44 -7.38 -19.48
C GLU A 226 1.06 -5.97 -18.95
N SER A 227 -0.23 -5.79 -18.63
CA SER A 227 -0.80 -4.53 -18.13
C SER A 227 -0.72 -4.40 -16.61
N ALA A 228 -0.53 -5.51 -15.89
CA ALA A 228 -0.27 -5.53 -14.45
C ALA A 228 0.99 -4.71 -14.08
N HIS A 229 2.03 -4.65 -14.93
CA HIS A 229 3.19 -3.81 -14.61
C HIS A 229 2.91 -2.30 -14.66
N ASN A 230 1.82 -1.87 -15.30
CA ASN A 230 1.46 -0.45 -15.43
C ASN A 230 0.20 -0.05 -14.67
N ALA A 231 -0.48 -0.99 -14.00
CA ALA A 231 -1.66 -0.61 -13.26
C ALA A 231 -1.31 0.14 -11.98
N ILE A 232 -2.18 1.05 -11.59
CA ILE A 232 -2.00 1.90 -10.41
C ILE A 232 -3.12 1.56 -9.42
N ARG A 233 -2.77 1.20 -8.19
CA ARG A 233 -3.78 1.06 -7.13
C ARG A 233 -4.23 2.44 -6.66
N ILE A 234 -5.54 2.66 -6.63
CA ILE A 234 -6.14 3.94 -6.26
C ILE A 234 -6.79 3.94 -4.87
N HIS A 235 -6.61 2.88 -4.07
CA HIS A 235 -6.99 2.89 -2.65
C HIS A 235 -6.40 4.12 -1.96
N HIS A 236 -7.25 4.87 -1.26
CA HIS A 236 -6.93 6.15 -0.63
C HIS A 236 -6.22 7.18 -1.53
N ALA A 237 -6.35 7.08 -2.86
CA ALA A 237 -5.75 8.03 -3.77
C ALA A 237 -6.56 9.34 -3.83
N LEU A 238 -5.86 10.45 -4.06
CA LEU A 238 -6.47 11.74 -4.30
C LEU A 238 -6.09 12.26 -5.69
N ALA A 239 -7.09 12.46 -6.53
CA ALA A 239 -6.99 13.14 -7.81
C ALA A 239 -7.36 14.62 -7.64
N THR A 240 -6.53 15.54 -8.14
CA THR A 240 -6.80 16.99 -8.11
C THR A 240 -6.34 17.66 -9.40
N LYS A 241 -6.93 18.79 -9.76
CA LYS A 241 -6.42 19.61 -10.87
C LYS A 241 -4.99 20.09 -10.55
N ALA A 242 -4.06 19.90 -11.47
CA ALA A 242 -2.67 20.31 -11.31
C ALA A 242 -2.50 21.80 -11.66
N THR A 243 -2.97 22.70 -10.79
CA THR A 243 -2.98 24.15 -11.01
C THR A 243 -1.58 24.77 -11.11
N ASP A 244 -0.59 24.12 -10.51
CA ASP A 244 0.83 24.48 -10.57
C ASP A 244 1.52 24.03 -11.87
N TYR A 245 0.87 23.19 -12.68
CA TYR A 245 1.44 22.66 -13.92
C TYR A 245 1.00 23.46 -15.15
N THR A 246 1.91 24.25 -15.71
CA THR A 246 1.59 25.18 -16.82
C THR A 246 1.95 24.68 -18.21
N LYS A 247 2.68 23.56 -18.34
CA LYS A 247 3.22 23.11 -19.64
C LYS A 247 2.20 22.46 -20.56
N LYS A 248 1.08 21.97 -20.01
CA LYS A 248 -0.01 21.32 -20.74
C LYS A 248 -1.33 21.74 -20.09
N GLN A 249 -2.36 21.89 -20.91
CA GLN A 249 -3.72 22.13 -20.42
C GLN A 249 -4.38 20.81 -20.02
N HIS A 250 -5.45 20.92 -19.23
CA HIS A 250 -6.29 19.80 -18.80
C HIS A 250 -5.49 18.70 -18.11
N VAL A 251 -4.67 19.09 -17.13
CA VAL A 251 -3.83 18.16 -16.36
C VAL A 251 -4.39 17.98 -14.95
N PHE A 252 -4.57 16.72 -14.54
CA PHE A 252 -4.79 16.34 -13.15
C PHE A 252 -3.58 15.62 -12.58
N ARG A 253 -3.44 15.73 -11.26
CA ARG A 253 -2.46 15.04 -10.44
C ARG A 253 -3.15 13.93 -9.68
N LEU A 254 -2.62 12.72 -9.76
CA LEU A 254 -3.03 11.58 -8.95
C LEU A 254 -1.94 11.28 -7.93
N GLN A 255 -2.29 11.31 -6.64
CA GLN A 255 -1.41 10.94 -5.53
C GLN A 255 -1.98 9.69 -4.86
N THR A 256 -1.20 8.62 -4.81
CA THR A 256 -1.61 7.30 -4.26
C THR A 256 -1.22 7.14 -2.80
N ALA A 257 -1.77 6.13 -2.12
CA ALA A 257 -1.51 5.85 -0.70
C ALA A 257 -0.03 5.61 -0.35
N ASP A 258 0.71 4.95 -1.24
CA ASP A 258 2.16 4.72 -1.12
C ASP A 258 2.97 6.03 -1.32
N GLY A 259 2.37 7.06 -1.89
CA GLY A 259 2.99 8.36 -2.15
C GLY A 259 3.58 8.50 -3.55
N ALA A 260 3.28 7.59 -4.47
CA ALA A 260 3.55 7.83 -5.89
C ALA A 260 2.72 9.02 -6.40
N GLU A 261 3.27 9.72 -7.38
CA GLU A 261 2.64 10.89 -7.98
C GLU A 261 2.68 10.81 -9.50
N PHE A 262 1.50 10.95 -10.11
CA PHE A 262 1.33 10.94 -11.55
C PHE A 262 0.64 12.21 -12.01
N LEU A 263 1.02 12.70 -13.18
CA LEU A 263 0.27 13.70 -13.92
C LEU A 263 -0.40 13.05 -15.12
N PHE A 264 -1.67 13.38 -15.33
CA PHE A 264 -2.47 12.89 -16.44
C PHE A 264 -3.05 14.08 -17.20
N GLN A 265 -2.84 14.10 -18.52
CA GLN A 265 -3.46 15.05 -19.43
C GLN A 265 -4.64 14.37 -20.14
N THR A 266 -5.79 15.03 -20.15
CA THR A 266 -7.02 14.64 -20.86
C THR A 266 -7.22 15.47 -22.12
N GLY A 267 -8.24 15.14 -22.93
CA GLY A 267 -8.57 15.86 -24.16
C GLY A 267 -9.11 17.27 -23.89
N ASP A 268 -9.96 17.41 -22.88
CA ASP A 268 -10.59 18.68 -22.52
C ASP A 268 -10.82 18.82 -21.00
N SER A 269 -11.39 19.96 -20.59
CA SER A 269 -11.68 20.26 -19.19
C SER A 269 -12.84 19.45 -18.60
N LYS A 270 -13.73 18.90 -19.42
CA LYS A 270 -14.85 18.07 -18.97
C LYS A 270 -14.33 16.68 -18.64
N GLU A 271 -13.57 16.06 -19.53
CA GLU A 271 -12.89 14.78 -19.29
C GLU A 271 -11.98 14.86 -18.07
N LEU A 272 -11.27 15.97 -17.90
CA LEU A 272 -10.44 16.24 -16.72
C LEU A 272 -11.25 16.06 -15.44
N GLN A 273 -12.40 16.73 -15.36
CA GLN A 273 -13.25 16.73 -14.19
C GLN A 273 -13.89 15.35 -13.98
N GLU A 274 -14.37 14.70 -15.04
CA GLU A 274 -14.91 13.35 -14.97
C GLU A 274 -13.90 12.33 -14.44
N TRP A 275 -12.64 12.37 -14.89
CA TRP A 275 -11.59 11.50 -14.37
C TRP A 275 -11.31 11.75 -12.89
N ILE A 276 -11.21 13.02 -12.47
CA ILE A 276 -11.01 13.41 -11.07
C ILE A 276 -12.16 12.88 -10.21
N ASP A 277 -13.41 13.16 -10.59
CA ASP A 277 -14.59 12.80 -9.82
C ASP A 277 -14.76 11.29 -9.74
N THR A 278 -14.57 10.58 -10.85
CA THR A 278 -14.68 9.11 -10.89
C THR A 278 -13.63 8.45 -10.00
N ILE A 279 -12.35 8.83 -10.11
CA ILE A 279 -11.27 8.25 -9.30
C ILE A 279 -11.51 8.50 -7.82
N ASN A 280 -11.81 9.76 -7.45
CA ASN A 280 -12.04 10.13 -6.06
C ASN A 280 -13.29 9.48 -5.48
N LEU A 281 -14.38 9.35 -6.27
CA LEU A 281 -15.60 8.70 -5.83
C LEU A 281 -15.40 7.22 -5.58
N VAL A 282 -14.66 6.53 -6.46
CA VAL A 282 -14.33 5.12 -6.30
C VAL A 282 -13.45 4.93 -5.07
N ALA A 283 -12.39 5.73 -4.91
CA ALA A 283 -11.54 5.68 -3.73
C ALA A 283 -12.35 5.95 -2.44
N ALA A 284 -13.23 6.94 -2.44
CA ALA A 284 -14.10 7.26 -1.30
C ALA A 284 -15.06 6.11 -0.95
N SER A 285 -15.63 5.46 -1.97
CA SER A 285 -16.66 4.42 -1.81
C SER A 285 -16.06 3.06 -1.42
N LEU A 286 -14.86 2.73 -1.89
CA LEU A 286 -14.31 1.37 -1.80
C LEU A 286 -13.12 1.25 -0.84
N SER A 287 -12.40 2.32 -0.50
CA SER A 287 -11.23 2.21 0.38
C SER A 287 -11.65 1.85 1.82
N ALA A 288 -11.00 0.84 2.41
CA ALA A 288 -11.23 0.48 3.80
C ALA A 288 -10.91 1.63 4.78
N PRO A 289 -11.51 1.64 5.99
CA PRO A 289 -11.17 2.61 7.02
C PRO A 289 -9.67 2.57 7.35
N VAL A 290 -9.09 3.73 7.67
CA VAL A 290 -7.68 3.81 8.07
C VAL A 290 -7.44 3.01 9.35
N LEU A 291 -6.31 2.32 9.44
CA LEU A 291 -5.98 1.55 10.64
C LEU A 291 -5.68 2.51 11.80
N PRO A 292 -6.09 2.18 13.04
CA PRO A 292 -5.68 2.94 14.22
C PRO A 292 -4.16 3.08 14.26
N GLY A 293 -3.67 4.26 14.65
CA GLY A 293 -2.23 4.47 14.83
C GLY A 293 -1.65 3.47 15.82
N ALA A 294 -0.42 3.00 15.56
CA ALA A 294 0.26 2.07 16.44
C ALA A 294 0.37 2.64 17.87
N VAL A 295 -0.11 1.89 18.87
CA VAL A 295 0.00 2.26 20.28
C VAL A 295 1.43 1.94 20.73
N GLY A 296 2.31 2.94 20.75
CA GLY A 296 3.70 2.77 21.15
C GLY A 296 4.40 4.09 21.43
N SER A 297 5.53 4.05 22.14
CA SER A 297 6.35 5.21 22.53
C SER A 297 7.16 5.80 21.37
N ARG A 298 6.54 5.97 20.19
CA ARG A 298 7.20 6.58 19.03
C ARG A 298 7.19 8.09 19.18
N THR A 299 8.36 8.70 19.21
CA THR A 299 8.54 10.15 19.40
C THR A 299 8.57 10.95 18.09
N LYS A 300 8.72 10.27 16.94
CA LYS A 300 8.82 10.89 15.61
C LYS A 300 7.52 10.75 14.81
N PHE A 301 7.23 11.75 13.99
CA PHE A 301 6.10 11.75 13.08
C PHE A 301 6.22 10.64 12.03
N GLN A 302 5.17 9.85 11.88
CA GLN A 302 5.01 8.86 10.82
C GLN A 302 3.61 8.95 10.23
N ARG A 303 3.50 8.77 8.91
CA ARG A 303 2.20 8.77 8.21
C ARG A 303 1.42 7.51 8.57
N GLN A 304 0.10 7.64 8.65
CA GLN A 304 -0.79 6.50 8.93
C GLN A 304 -0.72 5.49 7.77
N LEU A 305 -0.78 4.20 8.12
CA LEU A 305 -0.85 3.14 7.13
C LEU A 305 -2.26 3.06 6.56
N LEU A 306 -2.34 2.99 5.24
CA LEU A 306 -3.59 3.01 4.49
C LEU A 306 -3.83 1.62 3.91
N PRO A 307 -4.84 0.87 4.38
CA PRO A 307 -5.10 -0.47 3.89
C PRO A 307 -5.54 -0.45 2.42
N SER A 308 -5.15 -1.47 1.68
CA SER A 308 -5.53 -1.66 0.27
C SER A 308 -6.75 -2.54 0.08
N SER A 309 -7.32 -3.06 1.18
CA SER A 309 -8.55 -3.85 1.18
C SER A 309 -9.78 -2.99 0.88
N HIS A 310 -10.84 -3.65 0.45
CA HIS A 310 -12.15 -3.04 0.27
C HIS A 310 -12.80 -2.75 1.64
N THR A 311 -13.53 -1.64 1.73
CA THR A 311 -14.37 -1.35 2.89
C THR A 311 -15.48 -2.38 3.04
N ARG A 312 -15.82 -2.68 4.30
CA ARG A 312 -17.01 -3.46 4.66
C ARG A 312 -18.21 -2.57 5.02
N LEU A 313 -18.00 -1.25 5.04
CA LEU A 313 -19.03 -0.27 5.37
C LEU A 313 -19.93 -0.01 4.17
N ASN A 314 -21.22 0.19 4.43
CA ASN A 314 -22.13 0.69 3.40
C ASN A 314 -21.87 2.19 3.12
N LEU A 315 -22.45 2.75 2.04
CA LEU A 315 -22.18 4.13 1.64
C LEU A 315 -22.52 5.19 2.72
N LYS A 316 -23.54 4.94 3.55
CA LYS A 316 -23.94 5.86 4.62
C LYS A 316 -22.94 5.81 5.79
N GLU A 317 -22.52 4.62 6.19
CA GLU A 317 -21.48 4.40 7.20
C GLU A 317 -20.12 4.95 6.72
N GLN A 318 -19.79 4.75 5.45
CA GLN A 318 -18.58 5.27 4.83
C GLN A 318 -18.57 6.81 4.84
N LEU A 319 -19.71 7.45 4.54
CA LEU A 319 -19.87 8.90 4.63
C LEU A 319 -19.65 9.42 6.05
N GLN A 320 -20.27 8.77 7.05
CA GLN A 320 -20.09 9.11 8.47
C GLN A 320 -18.65 8.92 8.93
N SER A 321 -17.99 7.85 8.50
CA SER A 321 -16.58 7.57 8.79
C SER A 321 -15.68 8.68 8.25
N HIS A 322 -15.88 9.11 7.00
CA HIS A 322 -15.12 10.21 6.41
C HIS A 322 -15.39 11.53 7.14
N GLU A 323 -16.63 11.82 7.52
CA GLU A 323 -16.97 13.02 8.30
C GLU A 323 -16.25 13.06 9.65
N MET A 324 -16.27 11.95 10.38
CA MET A 324 -15.57 11.81 11.66
C MET A 324 -14.06 11.99 11.47
N LYS A 325 -13.50 11.41 10.41
CA LYS A 325 -12.07 11.52 10.12
C LYS A 325 -11.64 12.94 9.78
N VAL A 326 -12.48 13.70 9.07
CA VAL A 326 -12.22 15.14 8.84
C VAL A 326 -12.13 15.88 10.17
N LYS A 327 -13.09 15.69 11.08
CA LYS A 327 -13.10 16.36 12.40
C LYS A 327 -11.86 15.99 13.22
N GLU A 328 -11.49 14.71 13.25
CA GLU A 328 -10.29 14.21 13.93
C GLU A 328 -9.01 14.89 13.40
N LEU A 329 -8.83 14.91 12.07
CA LEU A 329 -7.64 15.49 11.43
C LEU A 329 -7.57 17.01 11.60
N GLU A 330 -8.70 17.71 11.55
CA GLU A 330 -8.76 19.15 11.80
C GLU A 330 -8.36 19.50 13.23
N GLN A 331 -8.83 18.70 14.21
CA GLN A 331 -8.43 18.84 15.61
C GLN A 331 -6.93 18.56 15.78
N GLU A 332 -6.41 17.50 15.16
CA GLU A 332 -4.98 17.19 15.22
C GLU A 332 -4.12 18.31 14.61
N LEU A 333 -4.53 18.87 13.46
CA LEU A 333 -3.82 19.99 12.82
C LEU A 333 -3.85 21.24 13.69
N LEU A 334 -4.97 21.52 14.36
CA LEU A 334 -5.08 22.64 15.29
C LEU A 334 -4.12 22.46 16.48
N SER A 335 -4.10 21.28 17.09
CA SER A 335 -3.16 20.96 18.17
C SER A 335 -1.70 21.03 17.72
N HIS A 336 -1.38 20.52 16.52
CA HIS A 336 -0.03 20.59 15.94
C HIS A 336 0.44 22.02 15.78
N ARG A 337 -0.41 22.90 15.22
CA ARG A 337 -0.11 24.33 15.03
C ARG A 337 0.07 25.09 16.33
N ALA A 338 -0.60 24.67 17.41
CA ALA A 338 -0.39 25.26 18.73
C ALA A 338 1.00 24.95 19.31
N THR A 339 1.67 23.90 18.84
CA THR A 339 3.01 23.48 19.26
C THR A 339 4.13 23.91 18.30
N ALA A 340 3.95 25.05 17.62
CA ALA A 340 4.91 25.52 16.63
C ALA A 340 6.33 25.72 17.24
N PRO A 341 7.39 25.24 16.59
CA PRO A 341 8.76 25.32 17.11
C PRO A 341 9.24 26.77 17.22
N GLU A 342 9.97 27.08 18.29
CA GLU A 342 10.50 28.42 18.56
C GLU A 342 11.65 28.81 17.60
N LYS A 343 11.92 30.11 17.49
CA LYS A 343 13.06 30.63 16.73
C LYS A 343 14.37 30.11 17.33
N GLY A 344 15.18 29.44 16.53
CA GLY A 344 16.44 28.82 16.96
C GLY A 344 16.37 27.29 17.13
N THR A 345 15.19 26.69 16.94
CA THR A 345 15.02 25.23 16.93
C THR A 345 15.84 24.58 15.80
N LYS A 346 16.35 23.35 16.04
CA LYS A 346 17.12 22.59 15.05
C LYS A 346 16.33 22.42 13.73
N SER A 347 17.01 22.61 12.59
CA SER A 347 16.42 22.49 11.25
C SER A 347 15.67 21.16 11.01
N SER A 348 16.19 20.05 11.56
CA SER A 348 15.54 18.74 11.44
C SER A 348 14.15 18.70 12.09
N ILE A 349 13.97 19.37 13.22
CA ILE A 349 12.69 19.43 13.96
C ILE A 349 11.70 20.33 13.21
N ILE A 350 12.20 21.44 12.64
CA ILE A 350 11.38 22.32 11.79
C ILE A 350 10.89 21.56 10.55
N GLN A 351 11.76 20.77 9.91
CA GLN A 351 11.37 19.96 8.75
C GLN A 351 10.32 18.91 9.13
N GLU A 352 10.49 18.22 10.26
CA GLU A 352 9.52 17.25 10.76
C GLU A 352 8.16 17.90 11.08
N TYR A 353 8.17 19.09 11.69
CA TYR A 353 6.96 19.87 11.94
C TYR A 353 6.24 20.22 10.63
N LEU A 354 6.96 20.70 9.61
CA LEU A 354 6.40 21.04 8.30
C LEU A 354 5.89 19.79 7.56
N ASP A 355 6.60 18.67 7.66
CA ASP A 355 6.19 17.42 7.03
C ASP A 355 4.89 16.88 7.64
N LYS A 356 4.72 16.98 8.97
CA LYS A 356 3.48 16.65 9.66
C LYS A 356 2.34 17.59 9.28
N GLU A 357 2.59 18.90 9.25
CA GLU A 357 1.58 19.89 8.85
C GLU A 357 1.08 19.66 7.42
N ASN A 358 2.00 19.52 6.46
CA ASN A 358 1.68 19.24 5.05
C ASN A 358 0.90 17.92 4.90
N TYR A 359 1.23 16.91 5.69
CA TYR A 359 0.50 15.64 5.68
C TYR A 359 -0.93 15.80 6.19
N LEU A 360 -1.13 16.46 7.33
CA LEU A 360 -2.46 16.66 7.90
C LEU A 360 -3.35 17.49 6.98
N GLU A 361 -2.83 18.58 6.40
CA GLU A 361 -3.55 19.37 5.40
C GLU A 361 -3.96 18.54 4.17
N PHE A 362 -3.06 17.68 3.70
CA PHE A 362 -3.34 16.79 2.58
C PHE A 362 -4.40 15.74 2.89
N GLU A 363 -4.35 15.10 4.06
CA GLU A 363 -5.37 14.13 4.48
C GLU A 363 -6.73 14.79 4.70
N ILE A 364 -6.77 15.98 5.32
CA ILE A 364 -8.01 16.77 5.45
C ILE A 364 -8.61 17.04 4.07
N LYS A 365 -7.79 17.48 3.11
CA LYS A 365 -8.23 17.71 1.73
C LYS A 365 -8.78 16.43 1.10
N ARG A 366 -8.14 15.28 1.31
CA ARG A 366 -8.62 13.99 0.79
C ARG A 366 -9.99 13.63 1.36
N PHE A 367 -10.12 13.59 2.69
CA PHE A 367 -11.36 13.16 3.34
C PHE A 367 -12.51 14.15 3.14
N LYS A 368 -12.23 15.46 3.05
CA LYS A 368 -13.25 16.45 2.64
C LYS A 368 -13.75 16.20 1.22
N THR A 369 -12.85 15.87 0.30
CA THR A 369 -13.21 15.53 -1.09
C THR A 369 -14.08 14.27 -1.11
N TYR A 370 -13.68 13.24 -0.36
CA TYR A 370 -14.45 11.99 -0.26
C TYR A 370 -15.83 12.20 0.35
N PHE A 371 -15.91 12.94 1.45
CA PHE A 371 -17.17 13.29 2.11
C PHE A 371 -18.11 14.02 1.15
N TYR A 372 -17.63 15.07 0.48
CA TYR A 372 -18.44 15.84 -0.46
C TYR A 372 -18.98 14.98 -1.62
N LEU A 373 -18.13 14.15 -2.22
CA LEU A 373 -18.54 13.28 -3.34
C LEU A 373 -19.55 12.21 -2.91
N LEU A 374 -19.34 11.56 -1.76
CA LEU A 374 -20.29 10.58 -1.23
C LEU A 374 -21.62 11.24 -0.82
N GLN A 375 -21.57 12.42 -0.21
CA GLN A 375 -22.77 13.17 0.16
C GLN A 375 -23.58 13.52 -1.09
N SER A 376 -22.92 14.06 -2.12
CA SER A 376 -23.58 14.38 -3.40
C SER A 376 -24.18 13.14 -4.07
N LYS A 377 -23.48 12.00 -4.05
CA LYS A 377 -23.99 10.72 -4.56
C LYS A 377 -25.20 10.21 -3.78
N LEU A 378 -25.21 10.37 -2.45
CA LEU A 378 -26.32 9.92 -1.62
C LEU A 378 -27.56 10.80 -1.81
N MET A 379 -27.37 12.11 -2.02
CA MET A 379 -28.45 13.06 -2.31
C MET A 379 -29.06 12.88 -3.70
N SER A 380 -28.32 12.32 -4.66
CA SER A 380 -28.84 12.06 -6.01
C SER A 380 -29.55 10.71 -6.16
N LEU A 381 -29.53 9.85 -5.15
CA LEU A 381 -30.31 8.62 -5.13
C LEU A 381 -31.79 8.93 -4.86
N PRO A 382 -32.74 8.32 -5.59
CA PRO A 382 -34.15 8.53 -5.35
C PRO A 382 -34.51 8.06 -3.94
N VAL A 383 -35.08 8.95 -3.13
CA VAL A 383 -35.68 8.62 -1.85
C VAL A 383 -36.86 7.70 -2.13
N LEU A 384 -36.73 6.40 -1.85
CA LEU A 384 -37.90 5.54 -1.68
C LEU A 384 -38.65 6.09 -0.48
N GLU A 385 -39.81 6.71 -0.72
CA GLU A 385 -40.68 7.19 0.34
C GLU A 385 -40.97 6.06 1.32
N PRO A 386 -40.70 6.22 2.63
CA PRO A 386 -41.23 5.31 3.62
C PRO A 386 -42.75 5.45 3.60
N SER A 387 -43.43 4.33 3.32
CA SER A 387 -44.89 4.19 3.37
C SER A 387 -45.46 4.86 4.61
N LEU A 388 -46.38 5.80 4.39
CA LEU A 388 -47.23 6.39 5.40
C LEU A 388 -47.95 5.27 6.17
N VAL A 389 -47.63 5.13 7.45
CA VAL A 389 -48.58 4.63 8.45
C VAL A 389 -48.57 5.64 9.58
N GLU A 390 -49.58 6.50 9.55
CA GLU A 390 -49.99 7.33 10.68
C GLU A 390 -50.16 6.46 11.93
N THR A 391 -49.55 6.88 13.03
CA THR A 391 -50.23 6.80 14.32
C THR A 391 -49.94 8.09 15.08
N THR A 392 -50.99 8.89 15.16
CA THR A 392 -51.15 10.10 15.96
C THR A 392 -50.90 9.85 17.45
N ILE A 393 -50.54 10.92 18.16
CA ILE A 393 -50.70 11.29 19.59
C ILE A 393 -49.34 11.87 20.04
N GLY A 394 -49.17 13.13 20.43
CA GLY A 394 -50.05 14.28 20.61
C GLY A 394 -49.19 15.43 21.12
N GLU A 395 -49.42 16.60 20.53
CA GLU A 395 -49.21 17.99 20.99
C GLU A 395 -48.33 18.27 22.24
N TYR A 396 -47.38 19.21 22.08
CA TYR A 396 -47.47 20.51 22.78
C TYR A 396 -46.58 21.57 22.10
N GLU A 397 -47.16 22.73 21.81
CA GLU A 397 -46.54 23.94 21.25
C GLU A 397 -45.73 24.69 22.33
N GLU A 398 -44.64 25.38 21.95
CA GLU A 398 -44.54 26.82 22.25
C GLU A 398 -43.48 27.55 21.39
N MET A 399 -43.84 28.78 21.06
CA MET A 399 -43.22 29.75 20.14
C MET A 399 -41.91 30.37 20.66
N GLY A 400 -41.09 30.94 19.77
CA GLY A 400 -40.07 31.91 20.19
C GLY A 400 -39.06 32.41 19.14
N ALA A 401 -39.53 33.27 18.23
CA ALA A 401 -38.86 34.40 17.57
C ALA A 401 -37.33 34.42 17.26
N VAL A 402 -37.03 34.64 15.98
CA VAL A 402 -35.81 35.29 15.44
C VAL A 402 -35.90 36.83 15.66
N PRO A 403 -34.80 37.61 15.63
CA PRO A 403 -34.43 38.21 14.34
C PRO A 403 -32.92 38.37 14.06
N THR A 404 -32.69 38.51 12.75
CA THR A 404 -31.51 38.75 11.92
C THR A 404 -30.70 40.04 12.17
N MET A 405 -29.42 40.04 11.77
CA MET A 405 -28.77 40.96 10.78
C MET A 405 -27.30 41.31 11.14
N GLY A 406 -26.41 41.32 10.13
CA GLY A 406 -25.24 42.20 10.11
C GLY A 406 -23.93 41.59 9.58
N VAL A 407 -23.66 41.75 8.27
CA VAL A 407 -22.30 41.73 7.67
C VAL A 407 -21.82 43.20 7.57
N PRO A 408 -20.51 43.50 7.60
CA PRO A 408 -19.85 43.86 6.32
C PRO A 408 -18.33 43.55 6.19
N HIS A 409 -17.96 43.25 4.93
CA HIS A 409 -16.81 43.69 4.11
C HIS A 409 -15.31 43.57 4.53
N GLN A 410 -14.61 42.79 3.69
CA GLN A 410 -13.34 43.00 2.95
C GLN A 410 -12.34 44.10 3.35
N THR A 411 -11.04 43.73 3.40
CA THR A 411 -9.94 44.50 2.78
C THR A 411 -8.80 43.59 2.31
N THR A 412 -8.35 43.81 1.08
CA THR A 412 -7.21 43.20 0.36
C THR A 412 -5.92 43.98 0.63
N VAL A 413 -4.76 43.32 0.78
CA VAL A 413 -3.43 43.93 0.54
C VAL A 413 -2.50 42.92 -0.14
N VAL A 414 -1.74 43.42 -1.12
CA VAL A 414 -0.85 42.72 -2.07
C VAL A 414 0.62 43.14 -1.81
N VAL A 415 1.59 42.42 -2.41
CA VAL A 415 2.98 42.81 -2.77
C VAL A 415 4.07 42.36 -1.74
N ASN A 416 5.25 41.79 -2.02
CA ASN A 416 6.03 41.49 -3.24
C ASN A 416 7.03 40.33 -3.06
N VAL A 417 7.64 39.94 -4.20
CA VAL A 417 8.64 38.89 -4.49
C VAL A 417 10.09 39.33 -4.23
N GLY A 418 10.99 38.38 -3.93
CA GLY A 418 12.45 38.50 -4.07
C GLY A 418 13.15 37.15 -4.39
N GLN A 419 13.95 37.11 -5.47
CA GLN A 419 14.86 36.03 -5.93
C GLN A 419 16.24 36.10 -5.18
N LEU A 420 17.18 35.13 -5.10
CA LEU A 420 17.88 34.24 -6.06
C LEU A 420 18.71 33.13 -5.30
N ALA A 421 19.34 32.21 -6.06
CA ALA A 421 19.91 30.86 -5.77
C ALA A 421 21.37 30.80 -5.15
N PRO A 422 22.23 29.72 -5.21
CA PRO A 422 22.09 28.30 -5.67
C PRO A 422 22.83 27.15 -4.87
N SER A 423 22.46 25.90 -5.22
CA SER A 423 23.18 24.60 -5.35
C SER A 423 24.11 23.98 -4.28
N ALA A 424 23.86 22.70 -3.97
CA ALA A 424 24.86 21.70 -3.58
C ALA A 424 24.61 20.34 -4.27
N ARG A 425 25.68 19.72 -4.80
CA ARG A 425 25.68 18.38 -5.42
C ARG A 425 25.73 17.29 -4.35
N THR A 426 25.18 16.11 -4.62
CA THR A 426 25.45 14.91 -3.80
C THR A 426 25.63 13.67 -4.67
N VAL A 427 26.60 12.86 -4.22
CA VAL A 427 27.31 11.73 -4.83
C VAL A 427 26.41 10.48 -4.96
N GLN A 428 26.53 9.75 -6.07
CA GLN A 428 25.86 8.45 -6.31
C GLN A 428 26.54 7.31 -5.51
N ARG A 429 25.74 6.46 -4.84
CA ARG A 429 26.21 5.19 -4.22
C ARG A 429 26.20 4.02 -5.22
N SER A 430 27.09 3.06 -4.98
CA SER A 430 27.49 1.93 -5.83
C SER A 430 26.48 0.76 -5.88
N LEU A 431 26.55 -0.04 -6.95
CA LEU A 431 25.69 -1.20 -7.28
C LEU A 431 25.85 -2.42 -6.36
N SER A 432 26.83 -2.41 -5.47
CA SER A 432 27.14 -3.48 -4.51
C SER A 432 26.18 -3.57 -3.32
N ASP A 433 25.38 -2.52 -3.05
CA ASP A 433 24.52 -2.44 -1.85
C ASP A 433 23.19 -3.23 -1.97
N ARG A 434 22.93 -3.91 -3.10
CA ARG A 434 21.66 -4.66 -3.32
C ARG A 434 21.59 -6.05 -2.70
N TYR A 435 22.71 -6.65 -2.35
CA TYR A 435 22.78 -8.07 -1.96
C TYR A 435 23.43 -8.31 -0.60
N SER A 436 23.62 -7.25 0.19
CA SER A 436 24.15 -7.42 1.54
C SER A 436 23.03 -7.89 2.47
N TYR A 437 22.94 -9.20 2.69
CA TYR A 437 22.12 -9.78 3.76
C TYR A 437 22.51 -9.15 5.10
N ARG A 438 23.79 -8.79 5.29
CA ARG A 438 24.26 -8.01 6.44
C ARG A 438 23.55 -6.65 6.58
N ALA A 439 23.30 -5.94 5.49
CA ALA A 439 22.60 -4.65 5.53
C ALA A 439 21.07 -4.79 5.65
N ALA A 440 20.51 -5.93 5.23
CA ALA A 440 19.08 -6.23 5.35
C ALA A 440 18.71 -6.77 6.75
N ILE A 441 19.64 -7.46 7.41
CA ILE A 441 19.44 -8.15 8.70
C ILE A 441 19.95 -7.30 9.89
N TYR A 442 21.09 -6.60 9.77
CA TYR A 442 21.70 -5.85 10.88
C TYR A 442 21.47 -4.33 10.83
N GLN A 443 20.40 -3.84 10.18
CA GLN A 443 20.15 -2.39 10.05
C GLN A 443 19.58 -1.70 11.30
N THR A 444 19.56 -2.39 12.45
CA THR A 444 18.84 -1.95 13.67
C THR A 444 19.70 -1.53 14.85
N ASP A 445 21.03 -1.57 14.78
CA ASP A 445 21.89 -1.04 15.85
C ASP A 445 22.63 0.24 15.42
N CYS A 446 21.91 1.37 15.43
CA CYS A 446 22.47 2.73 15.52
C CYS A 446 21.38 3.76 15.89
#